data_AF-A0A9W9E684-F1
#
_entry.id   AF-A0A9W9E684-F1
#
_cell.length_a   1.000
_cell.length_b   1.000
_cell.length_c   1.000
_cell.angle_alpha   90.00
_cell.angle_beta   90.00
_cell.angle_gamma   90.00
#
_symmetry.space_group_name_H-M   'P 1'
#
loop_
_entity.id
_entity.type
_entity.pdbx_description
1 polymer ?
#
loop_
_entity_poly.entity_id
_entity_poly.type
_entity_poly.pdbx_seq_one_letter_code
_entity_poly.pdbx_strand_id
1 'polypeptide(L)'
;MPEPTTSEGQAIRARLVRRRIDRDVLSVLDSPIFWDDGRDYTLFDTIRSLRFSSEEGVPFAEIVDIVEEELTERQLSRDKQKKIFTILGWSFECPRCAKDRTADKFEDTQFYLWTSTERAEPILQSSEPCIPCQQQPDADEFEIRNEYYTW
;
A
#
# COMPACT_ATOMS: atom_id res chain seq x y z
N MET A 1 -2.33 31.48 -16.10
CA MET A 1 -3.26 31.24 -14.98
C MET A 1 -2.75 30.01 -14.26
N PRO A 2 -2.49 30.02 -12.94
CA PRO A 2 -2.10 28.79 -12.26
C PRO A 2 -3.37 27.97 -12.02
N GLU A 3 -3.45 26.79 -12.62
CA GLU A 3 -4.50 25.82 -12.31
C GLU A 3 -4.24 25.21 -10.92
N PRO A 4 -5.24 25.11 -10.04
CA PRO A 4 -5.04 24.48 -8.74
C PRO A 4 -5.00 22.96 -8.91
N THR A 5 -3.86 22.37 -8.58
CA THR A 5 -3.62 20.91 -8.56
C THR A 5 -4.32 20.16 -7.43
N THR A 6 -5.37 20.71 -6.83
CA THR A 6 -5.93 20.21 -5.57
C THR A 6 -7.27 19.47 -5.69
N SER A 7 -7.80 19.19 -6.89
CA SER A 7 -9.21 18.76 -6.98
C SER A 7 -9.48 17.29 -6.60
N GLU A 8 -8.59 16.35 -6.92
CA GLU A 8 -8.88 14.92 -6.76
C GLU A 8 -8.61 14.38 -5.35
N GLY A 9 -7.42 14.64 -4.78
CA GLY A 9 -7.10 14.27 -3.41
C GLY A 9 -8.08 14.87 -2.40
N GLN A 10 -8.43 16.15 -2.56
CA GLN A 10 -9.45 16.81 -1.73
C GLN A 10 -10.84 16.19 -1.90
N ALA A 11 -11.23 15.78 -3.12
CA ALA A 11 -12.48 15.07 -3.34
C ALA A 11 -12.48 13.67 -2.72
N ILE A 12 -11.36 12.95 -2.73
CA ILE A 12 -11.20 11.67 -2.02
C ILE A 12 -11.33 11.88 -0.51
N ARG A 13 -10.58 12.84 0.05
CA ARG A 13 -10.65 13.23 1.46
C ARG A 13 -12.08 13.55 1.90
N ALA A 14 -12.78 14.42 1.17
CA ALA A 14 -14.16 14.78 1.48
C ALA A 14 -15.11 13.56 1.49
N ARG A 15 -14.92 12.61 0.57
CA ARG A 15 -15.68 11.36 0.53
C ARG A 15 -15.39 10.47 1.75
N LEU A 16 -14.13 10.36 2.17
CA LEU A 16 -13.74 9.54 3.31
C LEU A 16 -14.22 10.14 4.65
N VAL A 17 -14.18 11.47 4.79
CA VAL A 17 -14.77 12.19 5.93
C VAL A 17 -16.27 11.89 6.03
N ARG A 18 -17.01 11.96 4.91
CA ARG A 18 -18.46 11.63 4.89
C ARG A 18 -18.74 10.17 5.27
N ARG A 19 -17.80 9.26 4.99
CA ARG A 19 -17.86 7.84 5.38
C ARG A 19 -17.41 7.59 6.82
N ARG A 20 -17.10 8.64 7.59
CA ARG A 20 -16.64 8.55 8.98
C ARG A 20 -15.40 7.65 9.14
N ILE A 21 -14.47 7.76 8.19
CA ILE A 21 -13.15 7.14 8.36
C ILE A 21 -12.46 7.73 9.59
N ASP A 22 -11.73 6.86 10.30
CA ASP A 22 -11.01 7.20 11.52
C ASP A 22 -10.10 8.42 11.30
N ARG A 23 -10.05 9.30 12.31
CA ARG A 23 -9.30 10.56 12.23
C ARG A 23 -7.80 10.32 12.09
N ASP A 24 -7.26 9.28 12.72
CA ASP A 24 -5.83 8.99 12.66
C ASP A 24 -5.46 8.47 11.27
N VAL A 25 -6.34 7.67 10.65
CA VAL A 25 -6.20 7.24 9.25
C VAL A 25 -6.22 8.44 8.31
N LEU A 26 -7.16 9.37 8.49
CA LEU A 26 -7.21 10.59 7.68
C LEU A 26 -5.99 11.48 7.90
N SER A 27 -5.48 11.55 9.14
CA SER A 27 -4.32 12.37 9.46
C SER A 27 -3.04 11.89 8.81
N VAL A 28 -2.85 10.57 8.65
CA VAL A 28 -1.74 10.02 7.85
C VAL A 28 -1.94 10.41 6.39
N LEU A 29 -3.14 10.28 5.84
CA LEU A 29 -3.38 10.62 4.43
C LEU A 29 -3.27 12.13 4.13
N ASP A 30 -3.39 12.97 5.15
CA ASP A 30 -3.15 14.43 5.09
C ASP A 30 -1.64 14.78 5.15
N SER A 31 -0.74 13.81 5.33
CA SER A 31 0.70 14.07 5.42
C SER A 31 1.27 14.64 4.13
N PRO A 32 2.13 15.66 4.23
CA PRO A 32 2.66 16.37 3.07
C PRO A 32 3.66 15.52 2.30
N ILE A 33 3.70 15.70 0.98
CA ILE A 33 4.73 15.13 0.10
C ILE A 33 5.57 16.27 -0.44
N PHE A 34 6.88 16.17 -0.26
CA PHE A 34 7.83 17.09 -0.84
C PHE A 34 8.22 16.62 -2.24
N TRP A 35 7.68 17.28 -3.26
CA TRP A 35 7.98 16.98 -4.67
C TRP A 35 8.59 18.21 -5.34
N ASP A 36 9.58 18.01 -6.21
CA ASP A 36 10.35 19.10 -6.84
C ASP A 36 9.60 19.70 -8.06
N ASP A 37 8.38 20.18 -7.83
CA ASP A 37 7.60 20.93 -8.81
C ASP A 37 6.96 22.21 -8.22
N GLY A 38 7.27 22.52 -6.96
CA GLY A 38 6.78 23.69 -6.25
C GLY A 38 5.28 23.67 -5.89
N ARG A 39 4.62 22.50 -5.93
CA ARG A 39 3.23 22.33 -5.53
C ARG A 39 3.13 21.52 -4.24
N ASP A 40 2.16 21.89 -3.40
CA ASP A 40 1.85 21.14 -2.18
C ASP A 40 1.00 19.92 -2.53
N TYR A 41 1.51 18.73 -2.19
CA TYR A 41 0.77 17.47 -2.29
C TYR A 41 0.62 16.83 -0.92
N THR A 42 -0.37 15.95 -0.82
CA THR A 42 -0.59 15.07 0.32
C THR A 42 -0.64 13.62 -0.13
N LEU A 43 -0.57 12.68 0.80
CA LEU A 43 -0.76 11.26 0.48
C LEU A 43 -2.11 10.96 -0.22
N PHE A 44 -3.15 11.80 -0.04
CA PHE A 44 -4.38 11.70 -0.84
C PHE A 44 -4.15 11.85 -2.34
N ASP A 45 -3.19 12.66 -2.76
CA ASP A 45 -2.91 12.96 -4.17
C ASP A 45 -2.15 11.81 -4.87
N THR A 46 -1.66 10.84 -4.10
CA THR A 46 -1.01 9.62 -4.62
C THR A 46 -2.01 8.56 -5.07
N ILE A 47 -3.26 8.63 -4.58
CA ILE A 47 -4.26 7.59 -4.80
C ILE A 47 -4.59 7.52 -6.29
N ARG A 48 -4.22 6.39 -6.92
CA ARG A 48 -4.41 6.11 -8.37
C ARG A 48 -3.66 7.06 -9.30
N SER A 49 -2.62 7.71 -8.80
CA SER A 49 -1.83 8.66 -9.57
C SER A 49 -0.52 8.03 -10.02
N LEU A 50 -0.39 7.75 -11.32
CA LEU A 50 0.85 7.26 -11.95
C LEU A 50 2.02 8.24 -11.82
N ARG A 51 1.76 9.44 -11.33
CA ARG A 51 2.81 10.41 -11.02
C ARG A 51 3.63 10.02 -9.79
N PHE A 52 3.02 9.29 -8.85
CA PHE A 52 3.63 8.93 -7.56
C PHE A 52 3.83 7.41 -7.44
N SER A 53 3.66 6.68 -8.54
CA SER A 53 3.81 5.23 -8.63
C SER A 53 4.39 4.83 -9.99
N SER A 54 4.89 3.61 -10.09
CA SER A 54 5.18 2.98 -11.39
C SER A 54 3.89 2.70 -12.18
N GLU A 55 4.02 2.30 -13.45
CA GLU A 55 2.89 1.91 -14.32
C GLU A 55 2.10 0.71 -13.76
N GLU A 56 2.75 -0.15 -12.96
CA GLU A 56 2.15 -1.31 -12.29
C GLU A 56 1.50 -0.94 -10.94
N GLY A 57 1.48 0.34 -10.58
CA GLY A 57 0.83 0.84 -9.36
C GLY A 57 1.65 0.66 -8.08
N VAL A 58 2.94 0.36 -8.19
CA VAL A 58 3.87 0.31 -7.05
C VAL A 58 4.27 1.75 -6.68
N PRO A 59 4.07 2.19 -5.43
CA PRO A 59 4.46 3.55 -5.01
C PRO A 59 5.97 3.76 -5.11
N PHE A 60 6.42 5.00 -5.35
CA PHE A 60 7.85 5.31 -5.26
C PHE A 60 8.36 5.22 -3.81
N ALA A 61 9.66 4.96 -3.66
CA ALA A 61 10.30 4.77 -2.36
C ALA A 61 10.07 5.95 -1.41
N GLU A 62 10.14 7.18 -1.91
CA GLU A 62 9.90 8.39 -1.12
C GLU A 62 8.48 8.44 -0.54
N ILE A 63 7.49 7.92 -1.27
CA ILE A 63 6.10 7.84 -0.78
C ILE A 63 5.99 6.76 0.30
N VAL A 64 6.70 5.64 0.12
CA VAL A 64 6.75 4.56 1.11
C VAL A 64 7.40 5.02 2.40
N ASP A 65 8.53 5.74 2.33
CA ASP A 65 9.24 6.28 3.50
C ASP A 65 8.36 7.22 4.32
N ILE A 66 7.64 8.14 3.67
CA ILE A 66 6.70 9.06 4.35
C ILE A 66 5.61 8.27 5.08
N VAL A 67 5.05 7.24 4.44
CA VAL A 67 4.03 6.40 5.08
C VAL A 67 4.62 5.64 6.26
N GLU A 68 5.80 5.03 6.11
CA GLU A 68 6.46 4.27 7.18
C GLU A 68 6.75 5.14 8.42
N GLU A 69 7.26 6.35 8.21
CA GLU A 69 7.52 7.33 9.27
C GLU A 69 6.23 7.67 10.02
N GLU A 70 5.16 8.02 9.30
CA GLU A 70 3.86 8.38 9.90
C GLU A 70 3.22 7.22 10.66
N LEU A 71 3.35 5.99 10.17
CA LEU A 71 2.84 4.80 10.88
C LEU A 71 3.62 4.53 12.18
N THR A 72 4.94 4.75 12.14
CA THR A 72 5.85 4.52 13.27
C THR A 72 5.66 5.56 14.36
N GLU A 73 5.66 6.85 14.01
CA GLU A 73 5.51 7.94 14.97
C GLU A 73 4.17 7.90 15.71
N ARG A 74 3.10 7.55 14.99
CA ARG A 74 1.74 7.51 15.54
C ARG A 74 1.39 6.20 16.23
N GLN A 75 2.24 5.17 16.10
CA GLN A 75 2.02 3.84 16.68
C GLN A 75 0.61 3.29 16.35
N LEU A 76 0.20 3.39 15.08
CA LEU A 76 -1.15 3.00 14.67
C LEU A 76 -1.35 1.49 14.80
N SER A 77 -2.56 1.09 15.19
CA SER A 77 -2.93 -0.33 15.21
C SER A 77 -2.87 -0.96 13.81
N ARG A 78 -2.64 -2.28 13.74
CA ARG A 78 -2.60 -3.04 12.48
C ARG A 78 -3.85 -2.81 11.61
N ASP A 79 -5.03 -2.73 12.22
CA ASP A 79 -6.28 -2.44 11.51
C ASP A 79 -6.27 -1.05 10.84
N LYS A 80 -5.72 -0.04 11.52
CA LYS A 80 -5.59 1.32 10.96
C LYS A 80 -4.55 1.34 9.83
N GLN A 81 -3.41 0.67 10.01
CA GLN A 81 -2.39 0.52 8.96
C GLN A 81 -2.98 -0.15 7.71
N LYS A 82 -3.64 -1.31 7.89
CA LYS A 82 -4.37 -2.02 6.83
C LYS A 82 -5.36 -1.11 6.12
N LYS A 83 -6.09 -0.26 6.87
CA LYS A 83 -7.06 0.68 6.30
C LYS A 83 -6.38 1.75 5.43
N ILE A 84 -5.25 2.30 5.88
CA ILE A 84 -4.44 3.27 5.12
C ILE A 84 -4.00 2.64 3.80
N PHE A 85 -3.36 1.47 3.85
CA PHE A 85 -2.90 0.78 2.65
C PHE A 85 -4.02 0.43 1.68
N THR A 86 -5.18 0.02 2.20
CA THR A 86 -6.38 -0.24 1.38
C THR A 86 -6.88 1.03 0.68
N ILE A 87 -6.83 2.18 1.36
CA ILE A 87 -7.25 3.47 0.77
C ILE A 87 -6.25 3.94 -0.28
N LEU A 88 -4.95 3.79 -0.02
CA LEU A 88 -3.88 4.08 -0.97
C LEU A 88 -3.91 3.14 -2.19
N GLY A 89 -4.55 1.97 -2.05
CA GLY A 89 -4.67 0.99 -3.13
C GLY A 89 -3.41 0.14 -3.32
N TRP A 90 -2.57 0.06 -2.30
CA TRP A 90 -1.31 -0.68 -2.37
C TRP A 90 -1.55 -2.19 -2.31
N SER A 91 -0.68 -2.90 -3.02
CA SER A 91 -0.63 -4.36 -3.02
C SER A 91 0.65 -4.84 -2.33
N PHE A 92 0.54 -5.99 -1.69
CA PHE A 92 1.60 -6.61 -0.91
C PHE A 92 1.78 -8.03 -1.39
N GLU A 93 3.04 -8.44 -1.50
CA GLU A 93 3.40 -9.80 -1.84
C GLU A 93 2.94 -10.75 -0.71
N CYS A 94 2.22 -11.81 -1.09
CA CYS A 94 1.87 -12.90 -0.19
C CYS A 94 3.06 -13.87 -0.07
N PRO A 95 3.60 -14.13 1.13
CA PRO A 95 4.77 -14.99 1.31
C PRO A 95 4.55 -16.45 0.88
N ARG A 96 3.29 -16.87 0.73
CA ARG A 96 2.94 -18.24 0.35
C ARG A 96 2.82 -18.45 -1.15
N CYS A 97 2.12 -17.55 -1.85
CA CYS A 97 1.85 -17.73 -3.29
C CYS A 97 2.62 -16.76 -4.19
N ALA A 98 3.48 -15.90 -3.61
CA ALA A 98 4.27 -14.88 -4.31
C ALA A 98 3.43 -13.96 -5.23
N LYS A 99 2.11 -13.87 -4.97
CA LYS A 99 1.20 -12.99 -5.71
C LYS A 99 0.92 -11.75 -4.89
N ASP A 100 0.91 -10.62 -5.57
CA ASP A 100 0.47 -9.37 -4.99
C ASP A 100 -1.03 -9.35 -4.73
N ARG A 101 -1.37 -8.86 -3.54
CA ARG A 101 -2.75 -8.75 -3.05
C ARG A 101 -2.94 -7.42 -2.35
N THR A 102 -4.11 -6.81 -2.53
CA THR A 102 -4.49 -5.63 -1.78
C THR A 102 -4.57 -5.94 -0.29
N ALA A 103 -4.28 -4.93 0.55
CA ALA A 103 -4.22 -5.10 2.01
C ALA A 103 -5.49 -5.72 2.63
N ASP A 104 -6.68 -5.53 2.03
CA ASP A 104 -7.94 -6.14 2.49
C ASP A 104 -7.96 -7.67 2.39
N LYS A 105 -7.04 -8.28 1.64
CA LYS A 105 -6.90 -9.73 1.48
C LYS A 105 -6.04 -10.42 2.53
N PHE A 106 -5.65 -9.72 3.60
CA PHE A 106 -4.90 -10.30 4.71
C PHE A 106 -5.63 -10.06 6.03
N GLU A 107 -5.68 -11.06 6.91
CA GLU A 107 -6.25 -10.95 8.27
C GLU A 107 -5.12 -10.84 9.30
N ASP A 108 -5.28 -9.91 10.26
CA ASP A 108 -4.33 -9.65 11.37
C ASP A 108 -2.84 -9.86 11.02
N THR A 109 -2.37 -9.21 9.95
CA THR A 109 -0.99 -9.33 9.48
C THR A 109 -0.18 -8.08 9.77
N GLN A 110 1.15 -8.24 9.83
CA GLN A 110 2.08 -7.12 9.72
C GLN A 110 2.42 -6.89 8.26
N PHE A 111 2.50 -5.63 7.85
CA PHE A 111 2.97 -5.25 6.53
C PHE A 111 4.37 -4.69 6.67
N TYR A 112 5.29 -5.21 5.88
CA TYR A 112 6.65 -4.75 5.78
C TYR A 112 6.81 -3.86 4.56
N LEU A 113 7.36 -2.67 4.79
CA LEU A 113 7.67 -1.67 3.79
C LEU A 113 9.19 -1.63 3.68
N TRP A 114 9.76 -2.17 2.59
CA TRP A 114 11.21 -2.14 2.40
C TRP A 114 11.55 -1.16 1.28
N THR A 115 12.14 -0.03 1.65
CA THR A 115 12.81 0.86 0.72
C THR A 115 14.31 0.52 0.73
N SER A 116 14.89 0.32 -0.45
CA SER A 116 16.33 0.05 -0.58
C SER A 116 16.91 0.96 -1.63
N THR A 117 18.05 1.58 -1.33
CA THR A 117 18.84 2.34 -2.31
C THR A 117 19.34 1.48 -3.48
N GLU A 118 19.33 0.15 -3.33
CA GLU A 118 19.77 -0.80 -4.36
C GLU A 118 18.65 -1.25 -5.31
N ARG A 119 17.38 -0.96 -5.00
CA ARG A 119 16.23 -1.31 -5.84
C ARG A 119 15.50 -0.06 -6.30
N ALA A 120 15.14 -0.04 -7.58
CA ALA A 120 14.36 1.06 -8.16
C ALA A 120 12.91 1.10 -7.65
N GLU A 121 12.39 -0.03 -7.17
CA GLU A 121 11.02 -0.17 -6.66
C GLU A 121 11.04 -0.74 -5.23
N PRO A 122 10.23 -0.18 -4.31
CA PRO A 122 10.11 -0.69 -2.95
C PRO A 122 9.46 -2.08 -2.92
N ILE A 123 9.80 -2.87 -1.91
CA ILE A 123 9.19 -4.19 -1.69
C ILE A 123 8.12 -4.05 -0.61
N LEU A 124 6.88 -4.37 -0.95
CA LEU A 124 5.76 -4.37 -0.05
C LEU A 124 5.37 -5.82 0.23
N GLN A 125 5.48 -6.27 1.48
CA GLN A 125 5.24 -7.67 1.82
C GLN A 125 4.33 -7.80 3.05
N SER A 126 3.56 -8.88 3.11
CA SER A 126 2.81 -9.28 4.30
C SER A 126 3.56 -10.34 5.12
N SER A 127 3.37 -10.36 6.45
CA SER A 127 3.96 -11.38 7.31
C SER A 127 3.23 -12.72 7.23
N GLU A 128 1.94 -12.69 6.93
CA GLU A 128 1.06 -13.87 6.92
C GLU A 128 0.53 -14.17 5.50
N PRO A 129 0.17 -15.43 5.19
CA PRO A 129 -0.48 -15.75 3.93
C PRO A 129 -1.79 -14.98 3.74
N CYS A 130 -2.12 -14.63 2.51
CA CYS A 130 -3.40 -14.00 2.18
C CYS A 130 -4.59 -14.92 2.50
N ILE A 131 -5.78 -14.35 2.72
CA ILE A 131 -7.03 -15.08 3.02
C ILE A 131 -7.27 -16.25 2.04
N PRO A 132 -7.15 -16.09 0.70
CA PRO A 132 -7.29 -17.22 -0.22
C PRO A 132 -6.32 -18.37 0.06
N CYS A 133 -5.07 -18.05 0.40
CA CYS A 133 -4.07 -19.03 0.79
C CYS A 133 -4.41 -19.70 2.11
N GLN A 134 -4.89 -18.95 3.12
CA GLN A 134 -5.29 -19.52 4.41
C GLN A 134 -6.50 -20.46 4.27
N GLN A 135 -7.41 -20.16 3.35
CA GLN A 135 -8.60 -20.98 3.05
C GLN A 135 -8.29 -22.22 2.19
N GLN A 136 -7.08 -22.30 1.63
CA GLN A 136 -6.58 -23.45 0.87
C GLN A 136 -5.26 -23.95 1.48
N PRO A 137 -5.27 -24.49 2.71
CA PRO A 137 -4.07 -25.05 3.33
C PRO A 137 -3.43 -26.17 2.49
N ASP A 138 -4.23 -26.91 1.70
CA ASP A 138 -3.78 -28.14 1.04
C ASP A 138 -3.42 -28.01 -0.45
N ALA A 139 -3.46 -26.80 -1.03
CA ALA A 139 -3.15 -26.63 -2.46
C ALA A 139 -1.65 -26.74 -2.80
N ASP A 140 -0.77 -26.56 -1.81
CA ASP A 140 0.69 -26.55 -2.04
C ASP A 140 1.35 -27.94 -2.03
N GLU A 141 0.65 -29.01 -1.60
CA GLU A 141 1.25 -30.36 -1.66
C GLU A 141 1.14 -31.03 -3.05
N PHE A 142 0.28 -30.54 -3.95
CA PHE A 142 0.03 -31.21 -5.23
C PHE A 142 0.70 -30.58 -6.47
N GLU A 143 1.09 -29.30 -6.45
CA GLU A 143 1.73 -28.68 -7.61
C GLU A 143 3.28 -28.72 -7.57
N ILE A 144 3.90 -28.83 -6.38
CA ILE A 144 5.38 -28.86 -6.28
C ILE A 144 5.98 -30.23 -6.72
N ARG A 145 5.19 -31.31 -6.82
CA ARG A 145 5.69 -32.64 -7.26
C ARG A 145 5.63 -32.89 -8.77
N ASN A 146 5.05 -31.99 -9.57
CA ASN A 146 4.87 -32.26 -11.01
C ASN A 146 5.76 -31.44 -11.96
N GLU A 147 6.59 -30.52 -11.48
CA GLU A 147 7.51 -29.76 -12.36
C GLU A 147 8.95 -30.32 -12.42
N TYR A 148 9.28 -31.36 -11.65
CA TYR A 148 10.63 -31.97 -11.65
C TYR A 148 10.75 -33.31 -12.40
N TYR A 149 9.68 -33.80 -13.06
CA TYR A 149 9.75 -35.00 -13.90
C TYR A 149 8.88 -34.88 -15.15
N THR A 150 9.28 -34.03 -16.10
CA THR A 150 9.00 -34.31 -17.51
C THR A 150 10.19 -33.87 -18.37
N TRP A 151 10.85 -34.89 -18.92
CA TRP A 151 11.90 -34.95 -19.96
C TRP A 151 13.36 -34.77 -19.52
#